data_AF-A0A9E6EXG8-F1
#
_entry.id   AF-A0A9E6EXG8-F1
#
_cell.length_a   1.000
_cell.length_b   1.000
_cell.length_c   1.000
_cell.angle_alpha   90.00
_cell.angle_beta   90.00
_cell.angle_gamma   90.00
#
_symmetry.space_group_name_H-M   'P 1'
#
loop_
_entity.id
_entity.type
_entity.pdbx_description
1 polymer ?
#
loop_
_entity_poly.entity_id
_entity_poly.type
_entity_poly.pdbx_seq_one_letter_code
_entity_poly.pdbx_strand_id
1 'polypeptide(L)'
;MKNQKSLELNKVLRGITCALFSFNFILLTFNSFSQGVSINTTGSEADNSAVLDVSSTTQGLLVPRMSMSERNSIQLPENSLLIYQTDNNPGFYYNAGTSDSPNWVQAIGPVGPTGYTGPTGVAGTTGSTGSTGSAGSAGNTGATGSVSSLTNSHILVGNSSNVPTDVGMSGDVTISNTGVTTIGANKVTYNKMQAVGATGKLLGSSSTTTAVQELSVGSGLGLSGTTLSLSVPSQAAGDMMYFNGTNWVIVPVGLPGQFLQLNLSKIPSWSGGAYASLTTTSASSITSTTATSGGNITSDGGATVTARGICYATSSNPTISNSIVTSGSGTGVFTSSLTGLTSGTTYYIRAYATNSVGTAYGNEVSFSTPIVIGQSYQGGIAAYILQSGNPGYNANVQHGLIMATSDQSTGTAWSNVTSTLIGTTGTAIGTGLANTNAIIGQNGHTASAALLCKNYNGGGYNDWYLPSMSELNGIRDNTYPTLANISRWTSSEYDLNKAYYQGAMGYFDPYNKSYSFYVRCVRSF
;
A
#
# COMPACT_ATOMS: atom_id res chain seq x y z
N MET A 1 72.73 32.53 16.67
CA MET A 1 71.95 31.44 17.30
C MET A 1 70.43 31.68 17.38
N LYS A 2 69.90 32.93 17.41
CA LYS A 2 68.43 33.16 17.43
C LYS A 2 67.70 32.91 16.10
N ASN A 3 68.34 33.10 14.94
CA ASN A 3 67.70 32.96 13.63
C ASN A 3 67.62 31.53 13.08
N GLN A 4 68.37 30.57 13.63
CA GLN A 4 68.31 29.18 13.19
C GLN A 4 67.15 28.41 13.85
N LYS A 5 66.77 28.79 15.08
CA LYS A 5 65.63 28.21 15.80
C LYS A 5 64.27 28.61 15.22
N SER A 6 64.11 29.81 14.66
CA SER A 6 62.83 30.22 14.05
C SER A 6 62.60 29.56 12.69
N LEU A 7 63.68 29.27 11.95
CA LEU A 7 63.60 28.59 10.66
C LEU A 7 63.19 27.12 10.83
N GLU A 8 63.71 26.44 11.85
CA GLU A 8 63.32 25.07 12.20
C GLU A 8 61.90 24.99 12.79
N LEU A 9 61.49 25.98 13.59
CA LEU A 9 60.11 26.06 14.12
C LEU A 9 59.07 26.23 12.99
N ASN A 10 59.38 27.03 11.96
CA ASN A 10 58.49 27.22 10.81
C ASN A 10 58.42 26.01 9.88
N LYS A 11 59.47 25.19 9.80
CA LYS A 11 59.44 23.91 9.08
C LYS A 11 58.59 22.87 9.81
N VAL A 12 58.71 22.80 11.14
CA VAL A 12 57.86 21.95 11.99
C VAL A 12 56.40 22.40 11.94
N LEU A 13 56.13 23.72 11.99
CA LEU A 13 54.77 24.26 11.87
C LEU A 13 54.15 23.99 10.50
N ARG A 14 54.92 24.08 9.40
CA ARG A 14 54.47 23.71 8.04
C ARG A 14 54.24 22.21 7.88
N GLY A 15 55.05 21.37 8.52
CA GLY A 15 54.83 19.92 8.56
C GLY A 15 53.56 19.53 9.31
N ILE A 16 53.26 20.22 10.42
CA ILE A 16 52.06 19.98 11.23
C ILE A 16 50.80 20.53 10.54
N THR A 17 50.86 21.68 9.85
CA THR A 17 49.71 22.18 9.06
C THR A 17 49.43 21.33 7.81
N CYS A 18 50.45 20.71 7.21
CA CYS A 18 50.25 19.79 6.08
C CYS A 18 49.77 18.40 6.53
N ALA A 19 50.17 17.93 7.73
CA ALA A 19 49.70 16.67 8.30
C ALA A 19 48.27 16.76 8.88
N LEU A 20 47.85 17.92 9.40
CA LEU A 20 46.49 18.14 9.90
C LEU A 20 45.44 18.37 8.80
N PHE A 21 45.86 18.73 7.58
CA PHE A 21 44.95 18.82 6.41
C PHE A 21 44.84 17.51 5.62
N SER A 22 45.63 16.49 5.97
CA SER A 22 45.71 15.20 5.25
C SER A 22 45.00 14.04 5.97
N PHE A 23 44.32 14.29 7.09
CA PHE A 23 43.70 13.24 7.92
C PHE A 23 42.26 13.59 8.36
N ASN A 24 41.48 14.17 7.45
CA ASN A 24 40.03 14.30 7.57
C ASN A 24 39.35 14.22 6.20
N PHE A 25 39.81 13.29 5.36
CA PHE A 25 38.94 12.70 4.35
C PHE A 25 38.29 11.49 5.00
N ILE A 26 37.26 11.74 5.83
CA ILE A 26 36.27 10.71 6.12
C ILE A 26 35.68 10.39 4.75
N LEU A 27 36.16 9.30 4.17
CA LEU A 27 35.47 8.55 3.14
C LEU A 27 34.15 8.11 3.81
N LEU A 28 33.15 9.00 3.80
CA LEU A 28 31.76 8.58 3.86
C LEU A 28 31.54 7.83 2.55
N THR A 29 31.97 6.57 2.53
CA THR A 29 31.33 5.58 1.70
C THR A 29 29.89 5.54 2.20
N PHE A 30 29.02 6.34 1.57
CA PHE A 30 27.63 5.95 1.46
C PHE A 30 27.68 4.62 0.69
N ASN A 31 27.84 3.52 1.44
CA ASN A 31 27.29 2.26 0.99
C ASN A 31 25.78 2.49 1.05
N SER A 32 25.24 3.09 -0.01
CA SER A 32 23.83 3.01 -0.30
C SER A 32 23.60 1.53 -0.60
N PHE A 33 23.31 0.75 0.43
CA PHE A 33 22.61 -0.52 0.20
C PHE A 33 21.34 -0.13 -0.55
N SER A 34 21.17 -0.70 -1.74
CA SER A 34 19.92 -0.64 -2.49
C SER A 34 18.81 -1.15 -1.58
N GLN A 35 18.14 -0.23 -0.88
CA GLN A 35 16.93 -0.51 -0.12
C GLN A 35 15.79 -0.61 -1.14
N GLY A 36 14.90 -1.58 -0.97
CA GLY A 36 13.73 -1.71 -1.84
C GLY A 36 12.97 -0.39 -1.92
N VAL A 37 12.45 -0.08 -3.11
CA VAL A 37 11.64 1.11 -3.34
C VAL A 37 10.22 0.80 -2.91
N SER A 38 9.71 1.47 -1.88
CA SER A 38 8.28 1.40 -1.53
C SER A 38 7.51 2.57 -2.13
N ILE A 39 6.36 2.27 -2.74
CA ILE A 39 5.39 3.26 -3.23
C ILE A 39 4.08 3.02 -2.49
N ASN A 40 3.87 3.77 -1.42
CA ASN A 40 2.67 3.69 -0.59
C ASN A 40 2.38 5.07 0.04
N THR A 41 1.16 5.22 0.58
CA THR A 41 0.74 6.44 1.28
C THR A 41 1.02 6.39 2.78
N THR A 42 1.55 5.27 3.30
CA THR A 42 1.75 5.00 4.73
C THR A 42 3.18 5.27 5.20
N GLY A 43 4.12 5.48 4.28
CA GLY A 43 5.55 5.64 4.58
C GLY A 43 6.24 4.35 5.02
N SER A 44 5.62 3.19 4.79
CA SER A 44 6.17 1.89 5.18
C SER A 44 7.38 1.54 4.31
N GLU A 45 8.43 1.01 4.91
CA GLU A 45 9.59 0.48 4.19
C GLU A 45 9.17 -0.69 3.28
N ALA A 46 9.89 -0.88 2.18
CA ALA A 46 9.66 -2.02 1.30
C ALA A 46 10.00 -3.32 2.05
N ASP A 47 9.21 -4.37 1.82
CA ASP A 47 9.55 -5.69 2.35
C ASP A 47 10.97 -6.10 1.90
N ASN A 48 11.72 -6.76 2.79
CA ASN A 48 13.09 -7.19 2.51
C ASN A 48 13.23 -8.14 1.31
N SER A 49 12.13 -8.77 0.89
CA SER A 49 12.06 -9.63 -0.30
C SER A 49 11.75 -8.88 -1.59
N ALA A 50 11.43 -7.58 -1.54
CA ALA A 50 10.97 -6.79 -2.68
C ALA A 50 11.94 -5.65 -3.02
N VAL A 51 12.37 -5.59 -4.29
CA VAL A 51 13.09 -4.41 -4.83
C VAL A 51 12.12 -3.27 -5.13
N LEU A 52 10.86 -3.58 -5.42
CA LEU A 52 9.76 -2.63 -5.59
C LEU A 52 8.52 -3.16 -4.86
N ASP A 53 8.05 -2.43 -3.86
CA ASP A 53 6.86 -2.74 -3.06
C ASP A 53 5.81 -1.64 -3.27
N VAL A 54 4.63 -2.00 -3.78
CA VAL A 54 3.56 -1.04 -4.07
C VAL A 54 2.32 -1.40 -3.26
N SER A 55 1.90 -0.51 -2.36
CA SER A 55 0.70 -0.70 -1.53
C SER A 55 -0.28 0.45 -1.73
N SER A 56 -1.47 0.11 -2.21
CA SER A 56 -2.59 1.05 -2.38
C SER A 56 -3.91 0.32 -2.21
N THR A 57 -4.88 0.96 -1.56
CA THR A 57 -6.25 0.46 -1.41
C THR A 57 -7.20 1.03 -2.46
N THR A 58 -6.74 1.99 -3.26
CA THR A 58 -7.58 2.75 -4.22
C THR A 58 -7.01 2.78 -5.64
N GLN A 59 -5.75 2.39 -5.83
CA GLN A 59 -5.05 2.41 -7.12
C GLN A 59 -4.29 1.10 -7.35
N GLY A 60 -3.96 0.78 -8.59
CA GLY A 60 -3.19 -0.42 -8.98
C GLY A 60 -1.95 -0.07 -9.82
N LEU A 61 -1.19 -1.08 -10.21
CA LEU A 61 0.00 -0.92 -11.05
C LEU A 61 -0.34 -1.13 -12.53
N LEU A 62 -0.08 -0.12 -13.37
CA LEU A 62 -0.08 -0.29 -14.83
C LEU A 62 1.31 -0.72 -15.30
N VAL A 63 1.41 -1.93 -15.85
CA VAL A 63 2.58 -2.40 -16.61
C VAL A 63 2.51 -1.88 -18.06
N PRO A 64 3.63 -1.84 -18.80
CA PRO A 64 3.63 -1.45 -20.22
C PRO A 64 2.58 -2.21 -21.03
N ARG A 65 1.71 -1.45 -21.71
CA ARG A 65 0.61 -1.97 -22.55
C ARG A 65 0.99 -1.82 -24.01
N MET A 66 0.94 -2.91 -24.76
CA MET A 66 1.39 -2.92 -26.16
C MET A 66 0.70 -4.02 -26.97
N SER A 67 0.69 -3.88 -28.29
CA SER A 67 0.24 -4.92 -29.22
C SER A 67 1.23 -6.10 -29.31
N MET A 68 0.81 -7.22 -29.88
CA MET A 68 1.66 -8.39 -30.10
C MET A 68 2.86 -8.07 -31.01
N SER A 69 2.67 -7.22 -32.02
CA SER A 69 3.75 -6.79 -32.91
C SER A 69 4.77 -5.93 -32.18
N GLU A 70 4.32 -4.98 -31.35
CA GLU A 70 5.19 -4.17 -30.49
C GLU A 70 5.92 -5.03 -29.45
N ARG A 71 5.24 -5.99 -28.81
CA ARG A 71 5.86 -6.98 -27.89
C ARG A 71 6.96 -7.78 -28.57
N ASN A 72 6.71 -8.26 -29.79
CA ASN A 72 7.70 -9.01 -30.58
C ASN A 72 8.86 -8.13 -31.07
N SER A 73 8.71 -6.81 -31.06
CA SER A 73 9.76 -5.86 -31.43
C SER A 73 10.71 -5.48 -30.29
N ILE A 74 10.41 -5.90 -29.05
CA ILE A 74 11.31 -5.70 -27.91
C ILE A 74 12.61 -6.44 -28.21
N GLN A 75 13.72 -5.70 -28.31
CA GLN A 75 15.04 -6.27 -28.51
C GLN A 75 15.56 -6.83 -27.18
N LEU A 76 16.03 -8.09 -27.21
CA LEU A 76 16.62 -8.78 -26.05
C LEU A 76 15.76 -8.69 -24.77
N PRO A 77 14.48 -9.13 -24.80
CA PRO A 77 13.63 -9.07 -23.61
C PRO A 77 14.16 -10.01 -22.52
N GLU A 78 14.44 -9.49 -21.34
CA GLU A 78 14.94 -10.29 -20.22
C GLU A 78 13.95 -11.39 -19.78
N ASN A 79 14.49 -12.44 -19.16
CA ASN A 79 13.66 -13.46 -18.53
C ASN A 79 12.76 -12.80 -17.45
N SER A 80 11.50 -13.24 -17.38
CA SER A 80 10.47 -12.73 -16.48
C SER A 80 10.03 -11.28 -16.72
N LEU A 81 10.37 -10.68 -17.86
CA LEU A 81 9.82 -9.37 -18.26
C LEU A 81 8.29 -9.44 -18.41
N LEU A 82 7.56 -8.65 -17.62
CA LEU A 82 6.08 -8.62 -17.59
C LEU A 82 5.51 -7.47 -18.42
N ILE A 83 4.51 -7.77 -19.26
CA ILE A 83 3.77 -6.80 -20.07
C ILE A 83 2.27 -7.12 -20.06
N TYR A 84 1.44 -6.18 -20.52
CA TYR A 84 0.05 -6.43 -20.86
C TYR A 84 -0.15 -6.33 -22.38
N GLN A 85 -0.50 -7.44 -23.04
CA GLN A 85 -0.80 -7.46 -24.46
C GLN A 85 -2.23 -6.94 -24.69
N THR A 86 -2.42 -6.00 -25.62
CA THR A 86 -3.71 -5.34 -25.85
C THR A 86 -4.54 -5.96 -26.97
N ASP A 87 -3.94 -6.76 -27.83
CA ASP A 87 -4.56 -7.41 -28.98
C ASP A 87 -4.21 -8.91 -29.06
N ASN A 88 -4.78 -9.62 -30.05
CA ASN A 88 -4.52 -11.03 -30.35
C ASN A 88 -4.36 -11.95 -29.11
N ASN A 89 -5.45 -12.07 -28.33
CA ASN A 89 -5.53 -12.65 -26.98
C ASN A 89 -4.96 -11.73 -25.86
N PRO A 90 -5.71 -10.68 -25.47
CA PRO A 90 -5.29 -9.73 -24.45
C PRO A 90 -5.07 -10.35 -23.08
N GLY A 91 -4.08 -9.86 -22.35
CA GLY A 91 -3.79 -10.31 -20.99
C GLY A 91 -2.37 -10.03 -20.54
N PHE A 92 -2.04 -10.47 -19.34
CA PHE A 92 -0.67 -10.41 -18.82
C PHE A 92 0.18 -11.51 -19.45
N TYR A 93 1.35 -11.13 -19.96
CA TYR A 93 2.35 -12.06 -20.47
C TYR A 93 3.69 -11.79 -19.81
N TYR A 94 4.45 -12.85 -19.57
CA TYR A 94 5.86 -12.74 -19.18
C TYR A 94 6.74 -13.52 -20.14
N ASN A 95 8.00 -13.09 -20.29
CA ASN A 95 8.98 -13.87 -21.03
C ASN A 95 9.50 -15.04 -20.19
N ALA A 96 9.07 -16.27 -20.51
CA ALA A 96 9.57 -17.50 -19.89
C ALA A 96 10.88 -18.01 -20.54
N GLY A 97 11.34 -17.38 -21.61
CA GLY A 97 12.57 -17.73 -22.35
C GLY A 97 13.79 -16.92 -21.91
N THR A 98 14.81 -16.87 -22.75
CA THR A 98 16.01 -16.03 -22.55
C THR A 98 15.96 -14.78 -23.43
N SER A 99 16.85 -13.82 -23.20
CA SER A 99 16.95 -12.60 -24.02
C SER A 99 17.25 -12.92 -25.49
N ASP A 100 17.97 -14.01 -25.77
CA ASP A 100 18.29 -14.46 -27.14
C ASP A 100 17.19 -15.33 -27.78
N SER A 101 16.28 -15.90 -26.98
CA SER A 101 15.20 -16.76 -27.46
C SER A 101 13.94 -16.53 -26.61
N PRO A 102 13.21 -15.43 -26.86
CA PRO A 102 12.02 -15.10 -26.09
C PRO A 102 10.91 -16.13 -26.25
N ASN A 103 10.28 -16.51 -25.13
CA ASN A 103 9.10 -17.37 -25.09
C ASN A 103 8.02 -16.68 -24.25
N TRP A 104 7.05 -16.06 -24.91
CA TRP A 104 6.02 -15.29 -24.24
C TRP A 104 4.84 -16.18 -23.83
N VAL A 105 4.62 -16.27 -22.52
CA VAL A 105 3.58 -17.11 -21.93
C VAL A 105 2.54 -16.23 -21.23
N GLN A 106 1.26 -16.50 -21.47
CA GLN A 106 0.17 -15.79 -20.79
C GLN A 106 0.08 -16.25 -19.33
N ALA A 107 0.06 -15.28 -18.41
CA ALA A 107 -0.13 -15.54 -16.98
C ALA A 107 -1.62 -15.81 -16.67
N ILE A 108 -2.09 -17.01 -16.97
CA ILE A 108 -3.40 -17.53 -16.57
C ILE A 108 -3.22 -18.59 -15.47
N GLY A 109 -4.12 -18.59 -14.48
CA GLY A 109 -4.15 -19.64 -13.44
C GLY A 109 -4.39 -21.03 -14.04
N PRO A 110 -3.99 -22.11 -13.35
CA PRO A 110 -4.05 -23.46 -13.91
C PRO A 110 -5.46 -23.85 -14.35
N VAL A 111 -5.57 -24.41 -15.55
CA VAL A 111 -6.77 -25.09 -16.05
C VAL A 111 -7.12 -26.22 -15.09
N GLY A 112 -8.35 -26.25 -14.59
CA GLY A 112 -8.82 -27.31 -13.69
C GLY A 112 -8.61 -28.71 -14.30
N PRO A 113 -8.32 -29.74 -13.49
CA PRO A 113 -7.98 -31.07 -13.99
C PRO A 113 -9.12 -31.66 -14.84
N THR A 114 -8.75 -32.25 -15.98
CA THR A 114 -9.65 -33.03 -16.85
C THR A 114 -10.16 -34.25 -16.08
N GLY A 115 -11.48 -34.44 -16.04
CA GLY A 115 -12.13 -35.51 -15.28
C GLY A 115 -11.70 -36.92 -15.72
N TYR A 116 -11.65 -37.84 -14.74
CA TYR A 116 -11.22 -39.23 -14.90
C TYR A 116 -12.03 -40.01 -15.95
N THR A 117 -11.33 -40.76 -16.81
CA THR A 117 -11.86 -41.81 -17.69
C THR A 117 -12.26 -43.05 -16.88
N GLY A 118 -13.43 -43.62 -17.15
CA GLY A 118 -14.00 -44.74 -16.39
C GLY A 118 -13.23 -46.08 -16.55
N PRO A 119 -13.20 -46.94 -15.52
CA PRO A 119 -12.41 -48.18 -15.53
C PRO A 119 -13.03 -49.31 -16.36
N THR A 120 -12.16 -50.05 -17.06
CA THR A 120 -12.41 -51.31 -17.78
C THR A 120 -12.72 -52.46 -16.81
N GLY A 121 -13.74 -53.29 -17.10
CA GLY A 121 -14.20 -54.38 -16.22
C GLY A 121 -13.21 -55.56 -16.08
N VAL A 122 -13.28 -56.27 -14.95
CA VAL A 122 -12.40 -57.41 -14.60
C VAL A 122 -13.09 -58.79 -14.75
N ALA A 123 -12.30 -59.79 -15.16
CA ALA A 123 -12.67 -61.18 -15.43
C ALA A 123 -12.89 -62.05 -14.16
N GLY A 124 -13.65 -63.15 -14.28
CA GLY A 124 -14.16 -63.99 -13.17
C GLY A 124 -13.16 -64.96 -12.48
N THR A 125 -13.59 -65.64 -11.40
CA THR A 125 -12.76 -66.42 -10.45
C THR A 125 -13.03 -67.95 -10.46
N THR A 126 -12.08 -68.77 -9.94
CA THR A 126 -12.22 -70.21 -9.65
C THR A 126 -11.88 -70.49 -8.16
N GLY A 127 -12.61 -71.41 -7.50
CA GLY A 127 -12.70 -71.60 -6.03
C GLY A 127 -11.69 -72.53 -5.34
N SER A 128 -11.92 -72.77 -4.03
CA SER A 128 -10.98 -73.28 -3.01
C SER A 128 -11.63 -74.29 -2.04
N THR A 129 -10.90 -75.26 -1.46
CA THR A 129 -11.29 -75.87 -0.16
C THR A 129 -10.09 -76.43 0.62
N GLY A 130 -10.14 -76.31 1.95
CA GLY A 130 -9.04 -76.60 2.88
C GLY A 130 -9.06 -77.96 3.59
N SER A 131 -8.12 -78.10 4.52
CA SER A 131 -7.90 -79.18 5.50
C SER A 131 -8.41 -78.79 6.87
N THR A 132 -8.67 -79.72 7.80
CA THR A 132 -8.58 -79.42 9.24
C THR A 132 -8.56 -80.70 10.16
N GLY A 133 -8.12 -80.55 11.43
CA GLY A 133 -7.64 -81.58 12.42
C GLY A 133 -8.57 -82.16 13.54
N SER A 134 -8.06 -82.25 14.80
CA SER A 134 -8.24 -83.33 15.81
C SER A 134 -9.26 -83.16 16.98
N ALA A 135 -9.71 -84.30 17.58
CA ALA A 135 -10.81 -84.47 18.58
C ALA A 135 -10.41 -85.03 20.00
N GLY A 136 -11.31 -85.00 21.02
CA GLY A 136 -11.10 -85.38 22.45
C GLY A 136 -11.45 -86.84 22.89
N SER A 137 -11.44 -87.17 24.20
CA SER A 137 -11.51 -88.54 24.79
C SER A 137 -12.85 -88.97 25.46
N ALA A 138 -13.20 -90.27 25.37
CA ALA A 138 -14.57 -90.85 25.29
C ALA A 138 -14.96 -91.88 26.39
N GLY A 139 -16.28 -92.17 26.53
CA GLY A 139 -16.83 -93.31 27.31
C GLY A 139 -16.97 -94.61 26.50
N ASN A 140 -17.34 -95.74 27.13
CA ASN A 140 -17.42 -97.06 26.48
C ASN A 140 -18.41 -97.04 25.29
N THR A 141 -17.87 -97.05 24.08
CA THR A 141 -18.65 -96.82 22.85
C THR A 141 -19.11 -98.15 22.25
N GLY A 142 -20.41 -98.48 22.35
CA GLY A 142 -21.02 -99.50 21.49
C GLY A 142 -20.77 -99.11 20.03
N ALA A 143 -20.49 -100.09 19.14
CA ALA A 143 -19.96 -99.87 17.78
C ALA A 143 -20.30 -98.48 17.27
N THR A 144 -19.40 -97.52 17.49
CA THR A 144 -19.62 -96.14 17.08
C THR A 144 -19.79 -96.26 15.59
N GLY A 145 -21.03 -96.17 15.10
CA GLY A 145 -21.27 -96.12 13.67
C GLY A 145 -20.44 -94.95 13.21
N SER A 146 -19.32 -95.22 12.55
CA SER A 146 -18.40 -94.18 12.12
C SER A 146 -19.22 -93.28 11.21
N VAL A 147 -19.65 -92.13 11.74
CA VAL A 147 -20.18 -91.07 10.91
C VAL A 147 -19.05 -90.71 9.96
N SER A 148 -19.33 -90.73 8.67
CA SER A 148 -18.33 -90.45 7.64
C SER A 148 -17.63 -89.13 7.96
N SER A 149 -16.30 -89.12 7.84
CA SER A 149 -15.49 -87.93 8.11
C SER A 149 -15.97 -86.76 7.25
N LEU A 150 -16.30 -85.64 7.87
CA LEU A 150 -16.68 -84.42 7.15
C LEU A 150 -15.45 -83.67 6.63
N THR A 151 -15.62 -83.01 5.49
CA THR A 151 -14.65 -82.06 4.93
C THR A 151 -14.91 -80.65 5.48
N ASN A 152 -14.02 -79.70 5.20
CA ASN A 152 -14.22 -78.30 5.59
C ASN A 152 -15.52 -77.74 5.01
N SER A 153 -16.14 -76.79 5.71
CA SER A 153 -17.40 -76.13 5.37
C SER A 153 -18.64 -77.02 5.42
N HIS A 154 -18.56 -78.21 5.99
CA HIS A 154 -19.68 -79.13 6.14
C HIS A 154 -19.97 -79.44 7.62
N ILE A 155 -21.23 -79.66 7.96
CA ILE A 155 -21.70 -80.03 9.31
C ILE A 155 -22.71 -81.17 9.24
N LEU A 156 -22.83 -81.93 10.32
CA LEU A 156 -23.94 -82.88 10.48
C LEU A 156 -25.14 -82.14 11.06
N VAL A 157 -26.24 -82.12 10.30
CA VAL A 157 -27.54 -81.65 10.79
C VAL A 157 -28.50 -82.82 10.87
N GLY A 158 -29.40 -82.79 11.86
CA GLY A 158 -30.49 -83.76 11.92
C GLY A 158 -31.48 -83.48 10.79
N ASN A 159 -31.84 -84.51 10.03
CA ASN A 159 -32.95 -84.43 9.08
C ASN A 159 -34.29 -84.77 9.77
N SER A 160 -35.40 -84.69 9.04
CA SER A 160 -36.75 -84.99 9.55
C SER A 160 -36.94 -86.44 10.04
N SER A 161 -35.98 -87.33 9.79
CA SER A 161 -35.94 -88.70 10.30
C SER A 161 -34.97 -88.88 11.47
N ASN A 162 -34.47 -87.79 12.06
CA ASN A 162 -33.51 -87.76 13.17
C ASN A 162 -32.18 -88.48 12.87
N VAL A 163 -31.81 -88.60 11.59
CA VAL A 163 -30.52 -89.17 11.16
C VAL A 163 -29.53 -88.04 10.86
N PRO A 164 -28.29 -88.07 11.40
CA PRO A 164 -27.25 -87.10 11.06
C PRO A 164 -26.94 -87.13 9.56
N THR A 165 -27.12 -86.01 8.88
CA THR A 165 -26.88 -85.86 7.44
C THR A 165 -25.84 -84.77 7.21
N ASP A 166 -24.88 -85.02 6.32
CA ASP A 166 -23.89 -84.04 5.88
C ASP A 166 -24.56 -82.92 5.05
N VAL A 167 -24.42 -81.68 5.52
CA VAL A 167 -24.87 -80.49 4.80
C VAL A 167 -23.75 -79.45 4.75
N GLY A 168 -23.50 -78.92 3.55
CA GLY A 168 -22.59 -77.79 3.35
C GLY A 168 -23.15 -76.51 3.99
N MET A 169 -22.37 -75.89 4.87
CA MET A 169 -22.66 -74.55 5.36
C MET A 169 -22.54 -73.54 4.21
N SER A 170 -23.49 -72.59 4.15
CA SER A 170 -23.46 -71.47 3.20
C SER A 170 -23.71 -70.15 3.93
N GLY A 171 -23.27 -69.03 3.35
CA GLY A 171 -23.50 -67.69 3.89
C GLY A 171 -22.22 -67.00 4.39
N ASP A 172 -22.34 -66.31 5.52
CA ASP A 172 -21.32 -65.39 6.06
C ASP A 172 -20.32 -66.08 7.02
N VAL A 173 -20.65 -67.28 7.49
CA VAL A 173 -19.82 -68.09 8.40
C VAL A 173 -19.28 -69.29 7.65
N THR A 174 -18.00 -69.57 7.86
CA THR A 174 -17.30 -70.77 7.41
C THR A 174 -16.90 -71.59 8.63
N ILE A 175 -16.87 -72.92 8.50
CA ILE A 175 -16.40 -73.82 9.54
C ILE A 175 -15.30 -74.72 8.98
N SER A 176 -14.28 -74.97 9.78
CA SER A 176 -13.26 -75.96 9.50
C SER A 176 -13.67 -77.30 10.15
N ASN A 177 -13.27 -78.45 9.62
CA ASN A 177 -13.59 -79.77 10.20
C ASN A 177 -12.90 -80.08 11.56
N THR A 178 -12.30 -79.08 12.27
CA THR A 178 -11.88 -79.08 13.70
C THR A 178 -12.92 -78.41 14.57
N GLY A 179 -13.99 -77.89 13.96
CA GLY A 179 -15.00 -77.11 14.65
C GLY A 179 -14.60 -75.66 14.90
N VAL A 180 -13.54 -75.13 14.27
CA VAL A 180 -13.27 -73.69 14.34
C VAL A 180 -14.19 -72.98 13.36
N THR A 181 -15.03 -72.08 13.89
CA THR A 181 -15.87 -71.21 13.08
C THR A 181 -15.15 -69.89 12.85
N THR A 182 -15.17 -69.43 11.60
CA THR A 182 -14.64 -68.13 11.21
C THR A 182 -15.66 -67.42 10.35
N ILE A 183 -15.90 -66.15 10.66
CA ILE A 183 -16.61 -65.24 9.77
C ILE A 183 -15.70 -65.00 8.56
N GLY A 184 -16.22 -65.19 7.35
CA GLY A 184 -15.42 -65.01 6.14
C GLY A 184 -14.88 -63.59 6.04
N ALA A 185 -13.71 -63.43 5.41
CA ALA A 185 -13.18 -62.10 5.11
C ALA A 185 -14.24 -61.27 4.36
N ASN A 186 -14.44 -60.03 4.79
CA ASN A 186 -15.44 -59.10 4.24
C ASN A 186 -16.92 -59.52 4.41
N LYS A 187 -17.23 -60.47 5.31
CA LYS A 187 -18.63 -60.87 5.54
C LYS A 187 -19.36 -59.96 6.53
N VAL A 188 -18.64 -59.36 7.48
CA VAL A 188 -19.10 -58.23 8.30
C VAL A 188 -18.50 -56.95 7.72
N THR A 189 -19.20 -56.38 6.73
CA THR A 189 -18.79 -55.11 6.11
C THR A 189 -19.28 -53.91 6.92
N TYR A 190 -18.59 -52.79 6.82
CA TYR A 190 -19.04 -51.50 7.37
C TYR A 190 -20.49 -51.17 6.96
N ASN A 191 -20.89 -51.45 5.71
CA ASN A 191 -22.27 -51.25 5.23
C ASN A 191 -23.33 -52.11 5.94
N LYS A 192 -22.97 -53.32 6.41
CA LYS A 192 -23.86 -54.18 7.21
C LYS A 192 -23.96 -53.70 8.68
N MET A 193 -22.95 -52.95 9.16
CA MET A 193 -22.96 -52.30 10.48
C MET A 193 -23.62 -50.92 10.47
N GLN A 194 -23.71 -50.27 9.30
CA GLN A 194 -24.26 -48.91 9.11
C GLN A 194 -25.80 -48.85 9.06
N ALA A 195 -26.54 -49.94 9.25
CA ALA A 195 -28.00 -49.91 9.35
C ALA A 195 -28.53 -49.32 10.68
N VAL A 196 -27.72 -48.51 11.38
CA VAL A 196 -28.15 -47.70 12.53
C VAL A 196 -28.15 -46.25 12.07
N GLY A 197 -29.31 -45.77 11.61
CA GLY A 197 -29.46 -44.41 11.10
C GLY A 197 -29.28 -43.36 12.18
N ALA A 198 -28.24 -42.53 12.07
CA ALA A 198 -28.30 -41.07 12.30
C ALA A 198 -26.90 -40.43 12.14
N THR A 199 -26.87 -39.32 11.43
CA THR A 199 -25.82 -38.29 11.45
C THR A 199 -25.38 -37.94 12.87
N GLY A 200 -24.06 -37.90 13.13
CA GLY A 200 -23.47 -37.33 14.36
C GLY A 200 -22.83 -38.31 15.34
N LYS A 201 -22.70 -39.60 15.00
CA LYS A 201 -22.09 -40.60 15.88
C LYS A 201 -20.75 -41.09 15.34
N LEU A 202 -19.71 -41.12 16.18
CA LEU A 202 -18.45 -41.82 15.92
C LEU A 202 -18.47 -43.16 16.63
N LEU A 203 -18.23 -44.24 15.89
CA LEU A 203 -17.96 -45.56 16.45
C LEU A 203 -16.45 -45.73 16.50
N GLY A 204 -15.90 -45.82 17.71
CA GLY A 204 -14.45 -45.92 17.91
C GLY A 204 -14.10 -46.81 19.08
N SER A 205 -12.89 -47.33 19.06
CA SER A 205 -12.28 -47.97 20.22
C SER A 205 -10.92 -47.33 20.44
N SER A 206 -10.55 -47.09 21.70
CA SER A 206 -9.24 -46.58 22.06
C SER A 206 -8.14 -47.63 21.94
N SER A 207 -8.47 -48.89 21.63
CA SER A 207 -7.50 -49.96 21.39
C SER A 207 -8.04 -51.07 20.49
N THR A 208 -7.18 -51.95 20.00
CA THR A 208 -7.57 -53.17 19.27
C THR A 208 -8.22 -54.23 20.17
N THR A 209 -8.22 -54.02 21.50
CA THR A 209 -8.72 -54.99 22.49
C THR A 209 -10.00 -54.54 23.20
N THR A 210 -10.39 -53.26 23.09
CA THR A 210 -11.62 -52.75 23.70
C THR A 210 -12.76 -52.81 22.69
N ALA A 211 -13.96 -53.16 23.15
CA ALA A 211 -15.16 -53.13 22.32
C ALA A 211 -15.41 -51.72 21.75
N VAL A 212 -15.84 -51.66 20.50
CA VAL A 212 -16.23 -50.40 19.84
C VAL A 212 -17.42 -49.80 20.57
N GLN A 213 -17.32 -48.53 20.96
CA GLN A 213 -18.37 -47.80 21.66
C GLN A 213 -18.86 -46.61 20.84
N GLU A 214 -20.10 -46.18 21.10
CA GLU A 214 -20.60 -44.90 20.62
C GLU A 214 -19.92 -43.76 21.39
N LEU A 215 -19.16 -42.92 20.67
CA LEU A 215 -18.61 -41.70 21.23
C LEU A 215 -19.56 -40.54 20.89
N SER A 216 -20.28 -40.06 21.91
CA SER A 216 -21.13 -38.87 21.77
C SER A 216 -20.24 -37.62 21.71
N VAL A 217 -20.25 -36.90 20.60
CA VAL A 217 -19.61 -35.58 20.55
C VAL A 217 -20.36 -34.62 21.47
N GLY A 218 -19.64 -33.92 22.35
CA GLY A 218 -20.22 -33.00 23.32
C GLY A 218 -20.99 -31.84 22.66
N SER A 219 -21.82 -31.16 23.44
CA SER A 219 -22.56 -29.98 22.95
C SER A 219 -21.61 -28.92 22.37
N GLY A 220 -21.93 -28.41 21.17
CA GLY A 220 -21.14 -27.41 20.47
C GLY A 220 -20.06 -27.95 19.53
N LEU A 221 -19.89 -29.28 19.44
CA LEU A 221 -19.03 -29.91 18.45
C LEU A 221 -19.85 -30.53 17.32
N GLY A 222 -19.59 -30.10 16.08
CA GLY A 222 -20.21 -30.63 14.86
C GLY A 222 -19.19 -31.40 14.02
N LEU A 223 -19.55 -32.60 13.58
CA LEU A 223 -18.75 -33.38 12.63
C LEU A 223 -19.32 -33.22 11.22
N SER A 224 -18.48 -32.84 10.27
CA SER A 224 -18.80 -32.84 8.84
C SER A 224 -17.66 -33.50 8.06
N GLY A 225 -17.95 -34.61 7.38
CA GLY A 225 -16.93 -35.44 6.75
C GLY A 225 -15.89 -35.93 7.76
N THR A 226 -14.62 -35.55 7.55
CA THR A 226 -13.48 -35.87 8.44
C THR A 226 -13.16 -34.76 9.45
N THR A 227 -13.92 -33.66 9.46
CA THR A 227 -13.59 -32.46 10.24
C THR A 227 -14.47 -32.37 11.47
N LEU A 228 -13.85 -32.30 12.65
CA LEU A 228 -14.50 -31.91 13.91
C LEU A 228 -14.42 -30.39 14.02
N SER A 229 -15.57 -29.73 13.97
CA SER A 229 -15.71 -28.27 14.04
C SER A 229 -16.37 -27.86 15.35
N LEU A 230 -15.93 -26.73 15.91
CA LEU A 230 -16.69 -26.05 16.96
C LEU A 230 -17.80 -25.23 16.27
N SER A 231 -19.05 -25.45 16.65
CA SER A 231 -20.16 -24.59 16.26
C SER A 231 -20.12 -23.32 17.11
N VAL A 232 -19.30 -22.34 16.70
CA VAL A 232 -19.25 -21.01 17.32
C VAL A 232 -20.07 -20.01 16.51
N PRO A 233 -20.76 -19.06 17.17
CA PRO A 233 -21.34 -17.91 16.49
C PRO A 233 -20.29 -17.11 15.71
N SER A 234 -20.74 -16.44 14.64
CA SER A 234 -19.92 -15.57 13.79
C SER A 234 -19.20 -14.50 14.63
N GLN A 235 -17.90 -14.32 14.40
CA GLN A 235 -17.04 -13.40 15.14
C GLN A 235 -16.44 -12.34 14.22
N ALA A 236 -16.29 -11.13 14.74
CA ALA A 236 -15.44 -10.11 14.15
C ALA A 236 -13.99 -10.26 14.65
N ALA A 237 -13.04 -9.70 13.90
CA ALA A 237 -11.65 -9.68 14.34
C ALA A 237 -11.51 -8.91 15.66
N GLY A 238 -10.87 -9.53 16.66
CA GLY A 238 -10.66 -8.96 17.99
C GLY A 238 -11.73 -9.32 19.03
N ASP A 239 -12.82 -9.98 18.64
CA ASP A 239 -13.77 -10.55 19.58
C ASP A 239 -13.12 -11.68 20.38
N MET A 240 -13.51 -11.81 21.64
CA MET A 240 -13.16 -12.95 22.49
C MET A 240 -14.39 -13.80 22.75
N MET A 241 -14.20 -15.07 23.09
CA MET A 241 -15.29 -15.94 23.54
C MET A 241 -15.00 -16.48 24.93
N TYR A 242 -16.04 -16.60 25.75
CA TYR A 242 -15.97 -17.38 26.99
C TYR A 242 -17.13 -18.36 27.06
N PHE A 243 -16.88 -19.52 27.68
CA PHE A 243 -17.93 -20.49 27.94
C PHE A 243 -18.59 -20.20 29.28
N ASN A 244 -19.90 -19.98 29.29
CA ASN A 244 -20.64 -19.62 30.51
C ASN A 244 -21.19 -20.84 31.29
N GLY A 245 -20.83 -22.05 30.88
CA GLY A 245 -21.36 -23.30 31.43
C GLY A 245 -22.44 -23.96 30.56
N THR A 246 -23.11 -23.19 29.70
CA THR A 246 -24.17 -23.70 28.81
C THR A 246 -23.86 -23.39 27.34
N ASN A 247 -23.39 -22.18 27.04
CA ASN A 247 -23.13 -21.69 25.70
C ASN A 247 -21.79 -20.97 25.63
N TRP A 248 -21.22 -20.93 24.43
CA TRP A 248 -20.16 -19.98 24.11
C TRP A 248 -20.77 -18.59 23.91
N VAL A 249 -20.26 -17.61 24.64
CA VAL A 249 -20.71 -16.21 24.63
C VAL A 249 -19.59 -15.33 24.09
N ILE A 250 -19.94 -14.39 23.21
CA ILE A 250 -19.01 -13.41 22.66
C ILE A 250 -18.82 -12.26 23.65
N VAL A 251 -17.56 -11.90 23.89
CA VAL A 251 -17.14 -10.63 24.47
C VAL A 251 -16.65 -9.77 23.31
N PRO A 252 -17.39 -8.73 22.91
CA PRO A 252 -16.98 -7.86 21.80
C PRO A 252 -15.59 -7.28 22.05
N VAL A 253 -14.84 -6.96 20.99
CA VAL A 253 -13.54 -6.29 21.12
C VAL A 253 -13.61 -5.03 22.02
N GLY A 254 -12.61 -4.88 22.89
CA GLY A 254 -12.51 -3.74 23.80
C GLY A 254 -12.07 -2.45 23.09
N LEU A 255 -12.37 -1.31 23.69
CA LEU A 255 -11.85 -0.03 23.21
C LEU A 255 -10.40 0.19 23.69
N PRO A 256 -9.56 0.91 22.91
CA PRO A 256 -8.21 1.27 23.35
C PRO A 256 -8.22 1.91 24.74
N GLY A 257 -7.31 1.45 25.62
CA GLY A 257 -7.21 1.90 27.02
C GLY A 257 -8.00 1.04 28.02
N GLN A 258 -8.94 0.21 27.56
CA GLN A 258 -9.62 -0.75 28.42
C GLN A 258 -8.75 -1.98 28.69
N PHE A 259 -8.94 -2.58 29.86
CA PHE A 259 -8.38 -3.87 30.23
C PHE A 259 -9.49 -4.88 30.52
N LEU A 260 -9.27 -6.14 30.18
CA LEU A 260 -10.22 -7.20 30.47
C LEU A 260 -10.14 -7.56 31.96
N GLN A 261 -11.28 -7.59 32.64
CA GLN A 261 -11.36 -8.07 34.01
C GLN A 261 -12.48 -9.11 34.15
N LEU A 262 -12.38 -9.95 35.18
CA LEU A 262 -13.46 -10.81 35.62
C LEU A 262 -14.25 -10.07 36.71
N ASN A 263 -15.57 -10.00 36.57
CA ASN A 263 -16.41 -9.50 37.65
C ASN A 263 -16.52 -10.54 38.79
N LEU A 264 -17.23 -10.21 39.88
CA LEU A 264 -17.43 -11.10 41.02
C LEU A 264 -18.07 -12.46 40.64
N SER A 265 -18.80 -12.50 39.53
CA SER A 265 -19.41 -13.72 38.98
C SER A 265 -18.50 -14.44 37.97
N LYS A 266 -17.22 -14.07 37.88
CA LYS A 266 -16.22 -14.60 36.93
C LYS A 266 -16.60 -14.42 35.46
N ILE A 267 -17.43 -13.43 35.15
CA ILE A 267 -17.79 -13.07 33.78
C ILE A 267 -16.74 -12.07 33.26
N PRO A 268 -16.09 -12.34 32.13
CA PRO A 268 -15.17 -11.39 31.50
C PRO A 268 -15.91 -10.17 30.95
N SER A 269 -15.43 -8.99 31.32
CA SER A 269 -15.93 -7.70 30.85
C SER A 269 -14.79 -6.69 30.75
N TRP A 270 -14.87 -5.78 29.78
CA TRP A 270 -13.93 -4.65 29.70
C TRP A 270 -14.13 -3.69 30.87
N SER A 271 -13.03 -3.16 31.39
CA SER A 271 -13.00 -2.14 32.44
C SER A 271 -11.86 -1.16 32.20
N GLY A 272 -11.78 -0.14 33.05
CA GLY A 272 -11.00 1.06 32.79
C GLY A 272 -11.73 2.03 31.86
N GLY A 273 -11.38 3.31 31.95
CA GLY A 273 -11.77 4.27 30.92
C GLY A 273 -11.10 3.91 29.59
N ALA A 274 -11.77 4.20 28.49
CA ALA A 274 -11.18 4.19 27.16
C ALA A 274 -10.67 5.59 26.79
N TYR A 275 -9.86 5.67 25.74
CA TYR A 275 -9.60 6.96 25.08
C TYR A 275 -10.92 7.55 24.56
N ALA A 276 -11.02 8.88 24.52
CA ALA A 276 -12.15 9.56 23.91
C ALA A 276 -12.25 9.24 22.40
N SER A 277 -13.47 9.21 21.86
CA SER A 277 -13.71 9.05 20.42
C SER A 277 -14.13 10.38 19.81
N LEU A 278 -13.47 10.79 18.74
CA LEU A 278 -13.68 12.08 18.11
C LEU A 278 -13.31 12.11 16.63
N THR A 279 -13.91 13.04 15.88
CA THR A 279 -13.56 13.35 14.49
C THR A 279 -13.07 14.79 14.36
N THR A 280 -12.24 15.04 13.34
CA THR A 280 -11.76 16.38 12.99
C THR A 280 -12.63 16.95 11.88
N THR A 281 -13.12 18.18 12.07
CA THR A 281 -13.87 18.92 11.05
C THR A 281 -12.89 19.57 10.06
N SER A 282 -13.15 19.43 8.75
CA SER A 282 -12.35 20.08 7.71
C SER A 282 -12.20 21.59 7.94
N ALA A 283 -11.05 22.13 7.57
CA ALA A 283 -10.81 23.56 7.67
C ALA A 283 -11.72 24.34 6.71
N SER A 284 -12.11 25.54 7.15
CA SER A 284 -12.99 26.48 6.45
C SER A 284 -12.53 27.91 6.74
N SER A 285 -13.09 28.90 6.04
CA SER A 285 -12.74 30.32 6.21
C SER A 285 -11.23 30.57 6.18
N ILE A 286 -10.54 29.88 5.26
CA ILE A 286 -9.09 29.87 5.16
C ILE A 286 -8.65 31.20 4.52
N THR A 287 -7.82 31.93 5.24
CA THR A 287 -7.10 33.11 4.76
C THR A 287 -5.60 32.81 4.71
N SER A 288 -4.80 33.78 4.28
CA SER A 288 -3.35 33.64 4.24
C SER A 288 -2.71 33.45 5.62
N THR A 289 -3.40 33.85 6.70
CA THR A 289 -2.85 33.82 8.08
C THR A 289 -3.80 33.21 9.11
N THR A 290 -5.02 32.82 8.72
CA THR A 290 -6.03 32.25 9.61
C THR A 290 -6.81 31.12 8.94
N ALA A 291 -7.43 30.25 9.75
CA ALA A 291 -8.39 29.26 9.30
C ALA A 291 -9.32 28.88 10.46
N THR A 292 -10.49 28.31 10.16
CA THR A 292 -11.41 27.78 11.17
C THR A 292 -11.56 26.28 10.99
N SER A 293 -11.43 25.52 12.07
CA SER A 293 -11.68 24.08 12.12
C SER A 293 -12.40 23.72 13.43
N GLY A 294 -12.43 22.45 13.79
CA GLY A 294 -13.12 21.96 14.98
C GLY A 294 -13.08 20.45 15.05
N GLY A 295 -13.94 19.91 15.89
CA GLY A 295 -14.14 18.47 15.98
C GLY A 295 -15.43 18.13 16.68
N ASN A 296 -15.77 16.85 16.65
CA ASN A 296 -16.90 16.32 17.40
C ASN A 296 -16.43 15.15 18.25
N ILE A 297 -16.52 15.29 19.57
CA ILE A 297 -16.23 14.21 20.51
C ILE A 297 -17.53 13.45 20.77
N THR A 298 -17.64 12.26 20.17
CA THR A 298 -18.84 11.41 20.24
C THR A 298 -18.90 10.56 21.50
N SER A 299 -17.76 10.30 22.14
CA SER A 299 -17.68 9.59 23.42
C SER A 299 -16.48 10.07 24.22
N ASP A 300 -16.63 10.17 25.53
CA ASP A 300 -15.54 10.44 26.48
C ASP A 300 -14.78 9.17 26.89
N GLY A 301 -15.19 8.00 26.39
CA GLY A 301 -14.60 6.71 26.77
C GLY A 301 -14.91 6.31 28.21
N GLY A 302 -15.91 6.90 28.87
CA GLY A 302 -16.25 6.63 30.26
C GLY A 302 -15.38 7.39 31.28
N ALA A 303 -14.52 8.30 30.83
CA ALA A 303 -13.78 9.22 31.67
C ALA A 303 -13.93 10.66 31.16
N THR A 304 -14.28 11.60 32.03
CA THR A 304 -14.54 13.00 31.64
C THR A 304 -13.39 13.60 30.84
N VAL A 305 -13.71 14.17 29.68
CA VAL A 305 -12.75 14.95 28.87
C VAL A 305 -12.42 16.26 29.58
N THR A 306 -11.17 16.42 29.99
CA THR A 306 -10.65 17.59 30.73
C THR A 306 -10.08 18.68 29.83
N ALA A 307 -9.65 18.33 28.62
CA ALA A 307 -9.20 19.29 27.61
C ALA A 307 -9.54 18.81 26.19
N ARG A 308 -9.90 19.74 25.30
CA ARG A 308 -10.09 19.49 23.87
C ARG A 308 -9.60 20.64 23.02
N GLY A 309 -9.39 20.41 21.74
CA GLY A 309 -8.97 21.46 20.82
C GLY A 309 -8.48 20.92 19.48
N ILE A 310 -7.73 21.76 18.77
CA ILE A 310 -7.04 21.39 17.53
C ILE A 310 -5.53 21.39 17.78
N CYS A 311 -4.84 20.38 17.28
CA CYS A 311 -3.39 20.39 17.10
C CYS A 311 -3.07 20.47 15.60
N TYR A 312 -2.01 21.20 15.24
CA TYR A 312 -1.65 21.44 13.85
C TYR A 312 -0.14 21.61 13.66
N ALA A 313 0.33 21.27 12.47
CA ALA A 313 1.73 21.39 12.05
C ALA A 313 1.85 21.47 10.53
N THR A 314 3.05 21.78 10.02
CA THR A 314 3.38 21.67 8.60
C THR A 314 3.84 20.27 8.19
N SER A 315 3.98 19.35 9.16
CA SER A 315 4.22 17.93 8.96
C SER A 315 2.97 17.11 9.32
N SER A 316 2.81 15.95 8.71
CA SER A 316 1.74 14.99 9.04
C SER A 316 1.83 14.50 10.49
N ASN A 317 0.72 13.98 10.99
CA ASN A 317 0.47 13.45 12.32
C ASN A 317 0.74 14.44 13.46
N PRO A 318 0.18 15.67 13.45
CA PRO A 318 0.35 16.60 14.54
C PRO A 318 -0.21 16.01 15.84
N THR A 319 0.45 16.35 16.94
CA THR A 319 0.06 15.97 18.30
C THR A 319 -0.01 17.21 19.19
N ILE A 320 -0.41 17.05 20.45
CA ILE A 320 -0.39 18.16 21.43
C ILE A 320 1.01 18.69 21.74
N SER A 321 2.08 18.05 21.25
CA SER A 321 3.46 18.58 21.32
C SER A 321 3.77 19.61 20.22
N ASN A 322 2.89 19.76 19.22
CA ASN A 322 3.00 20.78 18.17
C ASN A 322 2.22 22.05 18.56
N SER A 323 1.82 22.84 17.57
CA SER A 323 0.94 23.99 17.80
C SER A 323 -0.47 23.52 18.15
N ILE A 324 -1.09 24.14 19.15
CA ILE A 324 -2.44 23.79 19.61
C ILE A 324 -3.33 25.02 19.76
N VAL A 325 -4.64 24.81 19.59
CA VAL A 325 -5.71 25.74 19.98
C VAL A 325 -6.63 25.02 20.94
N THR A 326 -6.67 25.45 22.20
CA THR A 326 -7.54 24.88 23.23
C THR A 326 -8.98 25.36 23.06
N SER A 327 -9.96 24.48 23.23
CA SER A 327 -11.41 24.76 23.04
C SER A 327 -12.29 24.19 24.15
N GLY A 328 -11.76 24.19 25.38
CA GLY A 328 -12.46 23.83 26.60
C GLY A 328 -12.35 22.35 26.95
N SER A 329 -13.42 21.79 27.52
CA SER A 329 -13.54 20.43 28.04
C SER A 329 -14.90 19.82 27.65
N GLY A 330 -15.15 18.55 28.02
CA GLY A 330 -16.41 17.85 27.74
C GLY A 330 -16.58 17.35 26.30
N THR A 331 -17.69 16.64 26.06
CA THR A 331 -18.04 16.03 24.77
C THR A 331 -18.80 16.99 23.83
N GLY A 332 -19.10 16.53 22.62
CA GLY A 332 -19.86 17.27 21.61
C GLY A 332 -19.00 18.02 20.60
N VAL A 333 -19.67 18.84 19.79
CA VAL A 333 -19.07 19.64 18.72
C VAL A 333 -18.38 20.87 19.29
N PHE A 334 -17.20 21.19 18.77
CA PHE A 334 -16.50 22.43 19.05
C PHE A 334 -15.88 23.02 17.79
N THR A 335 -15.63 24.32 17.81
CA THR A 335 -15.00 25.09 16.73
C THR A 335 -13.82 25.88 17.29
N SER A 336 -12.75 26.00 16.50
CA SER A 336 -11.51 26.67 16.88
C SER A 336 -11.00 27.52 15.72
N SER A 337 -10.52 28.73 16.04
CA SER A 337 -9.87 29.62 15.07
C SER A 337 -8.35 29.49 15.18
N LEU A 338 -7.71 29.12 14.08
CA LEU A 338 -6.26 29.10 13.92
C LEU A 338 -5.81 30.48 13.43
N THR A 339 -4.75 31.01 14.03
CA THR A 339 -4.17 32.33 13.71
C THR A 339 -2.65 32.22 13.62
N GLY A 340 -2.00 33.23 13.02
CA GLY A 340 -0.55 33.24 12.88
C GLY A 340 -0.01 32.22 11.88
N LEU A 341 -0.86 31.77 10.95
CA LEU A 341 -0.44 30.87 9.89
C LEU A 341 0.46 31.60 8.90
N THR A 342 1.38 30.85 8.29
CA THR A 342 2.19 31.34 7.18
C THR A 342 1.43 31.13 5.87
N SER A 343 1.48 32.10 4.98
CA SER A 343 0.83 32.07 3.68
C SER A 343 1.51 31.11 2.70
N GLY A 344 0.77 30.58 1.72
CA GLY A 344 1.28 29.58 0.77
C GLY A 344 1.82 28.31 1.42
N THR A 345 1.32 27.95 2.61
CA THR A 345 1.83 26.85 3.43
C THR A 345 0.72 25.82 3.67
N THR A 346 1.05 24.53 3.52
CA THR A 346 0.16 23.42 3.85
C THR A 346 0.26 23.08 5.34
N TYR A 347 -0.89 22.95 5.99
CA TYR A 347 -1.04 22.54 7.37
C TYR A 347 -1.84 21.26 7.47
N TYR A 348 -1.39 20.36 8.34
CA TYR A 348 -2.10 19.16 8.78
C TYR A 348 -2.70 19.44 10.15
N ILE A 349 -3.95 19.06 10.36
CA ILE A 349 -4.69 19.33 11.59
C ILE A 349 -5.41 18.09 12.10
N ARG A 350 -5.47 17.96 13.42
CA ARG A 350 -6.24 16.93 14.13
C ARG A 350 -6.93 17.54 15.34
N ALA A 351 -8.21 17.22 15.52
CA ALA A 351 -8.88 17.43 16.79
C ALA A 351 -8.24 16.54 17.86
N TYR A 352 -8.09 17.03 19.09
CA TYR A 352 -7.62 16.25 20.24
C TYR A 352 -8.60 16.35 21.40
N ALA A 353 -8.64 15.31 22.22
CA ALA A 353 -9.37 15.27 23.49
C ALA A 353 -8.56 14.49 24.53
N THR A 354 -8.41 15.05 25.72
CA THR A 354 -7.68 14.46 26.84
C THR A 354 -8.66 14.09 27.95
N ASN A 355 -8.61 12.84 28.40
CA ASN A 355 -9.27 12.35 29.61
C ASN A 355 -8.22 11.72 30.56
N SER A 356 -8.65 11.05 31.63
CA SER A 356 -7.72 10.42 32.59
C SER A 356 -6.93 9.23 32.02
N VAL A 357 -7.34 8.69 30.87
CA VAL A 357 -6.65 7.58 30.18
C VAL A 357 -5.52 8.13 29.32
N GLY A 358 -5.75 9.27 28.67
CA GLY A 358 -4.75 9.99 27.89
C GLY A 358 -5.38 10.89 26.84
N THR A 359 -4.60 11.21 25.79
CA THR A 359 -5.04 12.06 24.68
C THR A 359 -5.38 11.24 23.45
N ALA A 360 -6.63 11.34 23.02
CA ALA A 360 -7.12 10.83 21.76
C ALA A 360 -7.07 11.89 20.67
N TYR A 361 -7.00 11.45 19.41
CA TYR A 361 -6.97 12.33 18.24
C TYR A 361 -7.97 11.88 17.19
N GLY A 362 -8.60 12.84 16.51
CA GLY A 362 -9.44 12.58 15.35
C GLY A 362 -8.63 12.19 14.10
N ASN A 363 -9.36 11.98 13.00
CA ASN A 363 -8.77 11.82 11.67
C ASN A 363 -7.95 13.05 11.28
N GLU A 364 -6.88 12.85 10.53
CA GLU A 364 -6.11 13.96 9.96
C GLU A 364 -6.86 14.58 8.77
N VAL A 365 -6.84 15.90 8.71
CA VAL A 365 -7.23 16.66 7.52
C VAL A 365 -6.16 17.70 7.24
N SER A 366 -6.04 18.13 5.98
CA SER A 366 -5.06 19.14 5.58
C SER A 366 -5.71 20.29 4.82
N PHE A 367 -5.10 21.47 4.90
CA PHE A 367 -5.46 22.62 4.07
C PHE A 367 -4.22 23.46 3.75
N SER A 368 -4.32 24.29 2.71
CA SER A 368 -3.25 25.22 2.34
C SER A 368 -3.74 26.66 2.49
N THR A 369 -2.93 27.50 3.11
CA THR A 369 -3.18 28.94 3.13
C THR A 369 -2.90 29.54 1.75
N PRO A 370 -3.72 30.50 1.28
CA PRO A 370 -3.47 31.18 0.03
C PRO A 370 -2.11 31.88 0.00
N ILE A 371 -1.49 31.89 -1.18
CA ILE A 371 -0.31 32.68 -1.51
C ILE A 371 -0.76 34.14 -1.66
N VAL A 372 -0.02 35.06 -1.04
CA VAL A 372 -0.25 36.51 -1.18
C VAL A 372 0.88 37.17 -1.95
N ILE A 373 0.54 38.20 -2.71
CA ILE A 373 1.51 38.98 -3.48
C ILE A 373 2.50 39.67 -2.53
N GLY A 374 3.77 39.66 -2.90
CA GLY A 374 4.87 40.24 -2.13
C GLY A 374 5.58 39.28 -1.17
N GLN A 375 5.03 38.09 -0.92
CA GLN A 375 5.70 37.08 -0.09
C GLN A 375 6.85 36.40 -0.83
N SER A 376 7.87 35.97 -0.08
CA SER A 376 8.88 35.04 -0.61
C SER A 376 8.21 33.69 -0.91
N TYR A 377 8.34 33.19 -2.14
CA TYR A 377 7.74 31.94 -2.57
C TYR A 377 8.60 31.28 -3.65
N GLN A 378 8.94 30.00 -3.43
CA GLN A 378 9.67 29.14 -4.37
C GLN A 378 10.85 29.84 -5.09
N GLY A 379 11.78 30.41 -4.32
CA GLY A 379 13.00 31.03 -4.85
C GLY A 379 12.88 32.47 -5.34
N GLY A 380 11.68 33.05 -5.31
CA GLY A 380 11.43 34.44 -5.68
C GLY A 380 10.35 35.09 -4.82
N ILE A 381 9.64 36.05 -5.41
CA ILE A 381 8.54 36.78 -4.79
C ILE A 381 7.27 36.49 -5.59
N ALA A 382 6.19 36.04 -4.94
CA ALA A 382 4.90 35.92 -5.60
C ALA A 382 4.46 37.32 -6.08
N ALA A 383 4.41 37.53 -7.38
CA ALA A 383 4.32 38.86 -7.98
C ALA A 383 3.00 39.09 -8.72
N TYR A 384 2.34 38.01 -9.11
CA TYR A 384 1.02 38.04 -9.73
C TYR A 384 0.26 36.75 -9.42
N ILE A 385 -1.04 36.85 -9.15
CA ILE A 385 -1.94 35.70 -9.03
C ILE A 385 -2.90 35.75 -10.21
N LEU A 386 -3.03 34.63 -10.93
CA LEU A 386 -3.92 34.53 -12.07
C LEU A 386 -5.37 34.77 -11.64
N GLN A 387 -6.11 35.49 -12.49
CA GLN A 387 -7.51 35.80 -12.33
C GLN A 387 -8.35 35.08 -13.40
N SER A 388 -9.66 35.00 -13.18
CA SER A 388 -10.59 34.44 -14.16
C SER A 388 -10.40 35.11 -15.53
N GLY A 389 -10.23 34.29 -16.57
CA GLY A 389 -9.93 34.74 -17.94
C GLY A 389 -8.43 34.75 -18.30
N ASN A 390 -7.52 34.59 -17.34
CA ASN A 390 -6.12 34.36 -17.67
C ASN A 390 -5.88 32.90 -18.10
N PRO A 391 -5.02 32.65 -19.12
CA PRO A 391 -4.57 31.29 -19.44
C PRO A 391 -3.97 30.59 -18.21
N GLY A 392 -4.44 29.38 -17.90
CA GLY A 392 -3.98 28.61 -16.74
C GLY A 392 -4.70 28.92 -15.43
N TYR A 393 -5.67 29.84 -15.39
CA TYR A 393 -6.47 30.08 -14.19
C TYR A 393 -7.30 28.86 -13.79
N ASN A 394 -7.30 28.54 -12.48
CA ASN A 394 -8.15 27.53 -11.88
C ASN A 394 -8.81 28.10 -10.62
N ALA A 395 -10.14 27.99 -10.50
CA ALA A 395 -10.86 28.52 -9.34
C ALA A 395 -10.53 27.79 -8.03
N ASN A 396 -10.01 26.56 -8.11
CA ASN A 396 -9.71 25.71 -6.97
C ASN A 396 -8.22 25.69 -6.60
N VAL A 397 -7.34 26.21 -7.46
CA VAL A 397 -5.88 26.18 -7.26
C VAL A 397 -5.29 27.52 -7.68
N GLN A 398 -4.53 28.15 -6.77
CA GLN A 398 -3.84 29.39 -7.12
C GLN A 398 -2.66 29.10 -8.03
N HIS A 399 -2.70 29.71 -9.21
CA HIS A 399 -1.59 29.82 -10.13
C HIS A 399 -1.15 31.27 -10.24
N GLY A 400 0.09 31.50 -10.67
CA GLY A 400 0.62 32.85 -10.74
C GLY A 400 2.02 32.96 -11.32
N LEU A 401 2.60 34.15 -11.12
CA LEU A 401 3.97 34.45 -11.52
C LEU A 401 4.79 34.75 -10.27
N ILE A 402 5.95 34.10 -10.18
CA ILE A 402 7.01 34.40 -9.24
C ILE A 402 8.05 35.25 -9.96
N MET A 403 8.45 36.34 -9.35
CA MET A 403 9.50 37.22 -9.84
C MET A 403 10.81 36.99 -9.08
N ALA A 404 11.94 37.11 -9.80
CA ALA A 404 13.25 37.03 -9.18
C ALA A 404 13.46 38.16 -8.16
N THR A 405 14.18 37.87 -7.07
CA THR A 405 14.42 38.83 -5.97
C THR A 405 15.29 40.02 -6.38
N SER A 406 16.13 39.87 -7.41
CA SER A 406 16.96 40.94 -8.00
C SER A 406 16.88 40.94 -9.54
N ASP A 407 17.27 42.05 -10.18
CA ASP A 407 17.45 42.07 -11.64
C ASP A 407 18.68 41.22 -11.99
N GLN A 408 18.59 40.42 -13.05
CA GLN A 408 19.67 39.55 -13.54
C GLN A 408 20.69 40.34 -14.37
N SER A 409 20.29 41.52 -14.87
CA SER A 409 21.19 42.50 -15.48
C SER A 409 20.60 43.90 -15.36
N THR A 410 21.48 44.89 -15.22
CA THR A 410 21.14 46.32 -15.24
C THR A 410 21.30 46.95 -16.63
N GLY A 411 21.64 46.16 -17.65
CA GLY A 411 21.83 46.63 -19.02
C GLY A 411 22.34 45.52 -19.93
N THR A 412 21.45 44.95 -20.74
CA THR A 412 21.80 43.98 -21.79
C THR A 412 20.94 44.18 -23.03
N ALA A 413 21.49 43.80 -24.18
CA ALA A 413 20.72 43.66 -25.41
C ALA A 413 19.58 42.65 -25.24
N TRP A 414 18.48 42.86 -25.96
CA TRP A 414 17.36 41.92 -26.03
C TRP A 414 17.83 40.58 -26.59
N SER A 415 18.64 40.61 -27.65
CA SER A 415 19.37 39.47 -28.23
C SER A 415 20.60 39.97 -28.97
N ASN A 416 21.67 39.17 -29.06
CA ASN A 416 22.80 39.44 -29.94
C ASN A 416 22.44 39.29 -31.43
N VAL A 417 21.31 38.65 -31.74
CA VAL A 417 20.77 38.48 -33.10
C VAL A 417 19.69 39.55 -33.33
N THR A 418 20.09 40.69 -33.90
CA THR A 418 19.27 41.92 -33.90
C THR A 418 18.57 42.25 -35.23
N SER A 419 18.80 41.48 -36.30
CA SER A 419 18.20 41.73 -37.63
C SER A 419 17.59 40.47 -38.22
N THR A 420 16.95 39.69 -37.36
CA THR A 420 16.22 38.47 -37.72
C THR A 420 14.91 38.44 -36.93
N LEU A 421 13.82 38.17 -37.65
CA LEU A 421 12.48 38.10 -37.09
C LEU A 421 12.27 36.67 -36.60
N ILE A 422 11.91 36.52 -35.33
CA ILE A 422 11.49 35.23 -34.77
C ILE A 422 10.05 34.94 -35.20
N GLY A 423 9.16 35.94 -35.11
CA GLY A 423 7.79 35.90 -35.62
C GLY A 423 6.81 35.03 -34.83
N THR A 424 7.28 34.23 -33.86
CA THR A 424 6.46 33.34 -33.03
C THR A 424 6.27 33.81 -31.59
N THR A 425 6.89 34.93 -31.20
CA THR A 425 6.74 35.44 -29.83
C THR A 425 5.36 36.08 -29.63
N GLY A 426 4.73 35.83 -28.47
CA GLY A 426 3.46 36.42 -28.07
C GLY A 426 3.59 37.57 -27.06
N THR A 427 2.49 38.26 -26.82
CA THR A 427 2.39 39.35 -25.82
C THR A 427 1.57 38.97 -24.58
N ALA A 428 0.71 37.95 -24.68
CA ALA A 428 -0.25 37.56 -23.65
C ALA A 428 0.40 36.89 -22.42
N ILE A 429 -0.35 36.81 -21.33
CA ILE A 429 0.03 36.04 -20.13
C ILE A 429 0.27 34.57 -20.49
N GLY A 430 1.37 33.99 -19.98
CA GLY A 430 1.76 32.60 -20.24
C GLY A 430 2.61 32.40 -21.50
N THR A 431 2.85 33.45 -22.30
CA THR A 431 3.69 33.33 -23.51
C THR A 431 5.19 33.52 -23.26
N GLY A 432 5.60 34.10 -22.11
CA GLY A 432 6.99 34.49 -21.89
C GLY A 432 7.99 33.34 -21.92
N LEU A 433 7.62 32.15 -21.43
CA LEU A 433 8.48 30.98 -21.50
C LEU A 433 8.73 30.52 -22.94
N ALA A 434 7.67 30.44 -23.75
CA ALA A 434 7.78 30.07 -25.16
C ALA A 434 8.59 31.11 -25.94
N ASN A 435 8.37 32.40 -25.67
CA ASN A 435 9.14 33.49 -26.25
C ASN A 435 10.63 33.38 -25.90
N THR A 436 10.94 33.14 -24.62
CA THR A 436 12.31 33.00 -24.12
C THR A 436 13.04 31.87 -24.84
N ASN A 437 12.40 30.72 -25.00
CA ASN A 437 12.96 29.60 -25.74
C ASN A 437 13.17 29.94 -27.23
N ALA A 438 12.24 30.67 -27.86
CA ALA A 438 12.36 31.10 -29.24
C ALA A 438 13.51 32.09 -29.46
N ILE A 439 13.76 33.02 -28.52
CA ILE A 439 14.88 33.95 -28.56
C ILE A 439 16.23 33.21 -28.47
N ILE A 440 16.34 32.24 -27.56
CA ILE A 440 17.57 31.45 -27.40
C ILE A 440 17.78 30.49 -28.58
N GLY A 441 16.70 30.09 -29.25
CA GLY A 441 16.74 29.22 -30.43
C GLY A 441 17.15 29.90 -31.74
N GLN A 442 17.44 31.21 -31.76
CA GLN A 442 17.89 31.91 -32.96
C GLN A 442 19.24 31.36 -33.45
N ASN A 443 19.41 31.21 -34.78
CA ASN A 443 20.70 30.82 -35.33
C ASN A 443 21.76 31.91 -35.07
N GLY A 444 22.92 31.52 -34.54
CA GLY A 444 23.98 32.44 -34.13
C GLY A 444 23.74 33.13 -32.77
N HIS A 445 22.73 32.69 -32.01
CA HIS A 445 22.49 33.17 -30.65
C HIS A 445 23.64 32.77 -29.71
N THR A 446 24.13 33.73 -28.95
CA THR A 446 25.18 33.53 -27.92
C THR A 446 24.92 34.33 -26.64
N ALA A 447 24.13 35.41 -26.70
CA ALA A 447 23.80 36.25 -25.56
C ALA A 447 22.46 36.96 -25.75
N SER A 448 21.61 36.95 -24.72
CA SER A 448 20.34 37.69 -24.71
C SER A 448 19.83 37.92 -23.30
N ALA A 449 18.89 38.86 -23.15
CA ALA A 449 18.08 39.00 -21.95
C ALA A 449 17.36 37.68 -21.58
N ALA A 450 16.86 36.96 -22.58
CA ALA A 450 16.22 35.65 -22.41
C ALA A 450 17.17 34.59 -21.86
N LEU A 451 18.42 34.54 -22.34
CA LEU A 451 19.42 33.58 -21.88
C LEU A 451 19.83 33.83 -20.42
N LEU A 452 19.93 35.10 -20.02
CA LEU A 452 20.18 35.44 -18.61
C LEU A 452 19.10 34.85 -17.70
N CYS A 453 17.84 34.95 -18.11
CA CYS A 453 16.75 34.33 -17.36
C CYS A 453 16.77 32.82 -17.41
N LYS A 454 17.07 32.22 -18.57
CA LYS A 454 17.12 30.76 -18.68
C LYS A 454 18.25 30.12 -17.86
N ASN A 455 19.36 30.85 -17.69
CA ASN A 455 20.50 30.41 -16.88
C ASN A 455 20.36 30.77 -15.38
N TYR A 456 19.34 31.55 -15.01
CA TYR A 456 19.13 31.93 -13.62
C TYR A 456 18.59 30.73 -12.81
N ASN A 457 19.20 30.47 -11.65
CA ASN A 457 18.85 29.35 -10.77
C ASN A 457 18.40 29.82 -9.37
N GLY A 458 17.53 30.84 -9.33
CA GLY A 458 17.03 31.42 -8.08
C GLY A 458 16.29 30.39 -7.24
N GLY A 459 16.71 30.18 -5.99
CA GLY A 459 16.11 29.22 -5.06
C GLY A 459 16.18 27.75 -5.49
N GLY A 460 17.08 27.39 -6.42
CA GLY A 460 17.23 26.03 -6.93
C GLY A 460 16.28 25.66 -8.08
N TYR A 461 15.54 26.63 -8.62
CA TYR A 461 14.63 26.45 -9.76
C TYR A 461 15.28 26.87 -11.08
N ASN A 462 15.05 26.11 -12.16
CA ASN A 462 15.70 26.29 -13.48
C ASN A 462 14.71 26.58 -14.63
N ASP A 463 13.46 26.90 -14.29
CA ASP A 463 12.34 27.20 -15.18
C ASP A 463 12.09 28.72 -15.32
N TRP A 464 13.08 29.54 -14.97
CA TRP A 464 13.02 30.99 -15.12
C TRP A 464 13.06 31.44 -16.58
N TYR A 465 12.32 32.51 -16.89
CA TYR A 465 12.18 33.05 -18.23
C TYR A 465 11.99 34.57 -18.23
N LEU A 466 12.15 35.18 -19.41
CA LEU A 466 11.92 36.61 -19.62
C LEU A 466 10.41 36.85 -19.84
N PRO A 467 9.74 37.69 -19.04
CA PRO A 467 8.29 37.85 -19.09
C PRO A 467 7.83 38.47 -20.41
N SER A 468 6.65 38.07 -20.91
CA SER A 468 5.96 38.77 -21.98
C SER A 468 5.46 40.14 -21.53
N MET A 469 4.97 40.96 -22.46
CA MET A 469 4.38 42.26 -22.14
C MET A 469 3.26 42.16 -21.08
N SER A 470 2.27 41.29 -21.27
CA SER A 470 1.14 41.18 -20.35
C SER A 470 1.53 40.56 -19.00
N GLU A 471 2.52 39.66 -18.96
CA GLU A 471 3.05 39.13 -17.69
C GLU A 471 3.71 40.23 -16.87
N LEU A 472 4.58 41.02 -17.50
CA LEU A 472 5.26 42.13 -16.82
C LEU A 472 4.29 43.24 -16.42
N ASN A 473 3.26 43.51 -17.24
CA ASN A 473 2.19 44.45 -16.89
C ASN A 473 1.38 43.97 -15.68
N GLY A 474 0.94 42.70 -15.69
CA GLY A 474 0.16 42.11 -14.61
C GLY A 474 0.92 42.15 -13.28
N ILE A 475 2.23 41.87 -13.32
CA ILE A 475 3.08 41.98 -12.13
C ILE A 475 3.16 43.43 -11.62
N ARG A 476 3.44 44.40 -12.51
CA ARG A 476 3.56 45.82 -12.11
C ARG A 476 2.30 46.32 -11.41
N ASP A 477 1.13 46.02 -11.96
CA ASP A 477 -0.16 46.50 -11.44
C ASP A 477 -0.48 45.92 -10.05
N ASN A 478 0.20 44.83 -9.64
CA ASN A 478 0.00 44.13 -8.37
C ASN A 478 1.11 44.32 -7.32
N THR A 479 2.30 44.83 -7.68
CA THR A 479 3.49 44.94 -6.78
C THR A 479 4.01 46.37 -6.64
N TYR A 480 3.12 47.36 -6.50
CA TYR A 480 3.38 48.79 -6.73
C TYR A 480 4.31 49.57 -5.74
N PRO A 481 5.38 48.99 -5.17
CA PRO A 481 6.54 49.85 -4.87
C PRO A 481 7.90 49.35 -5.37
N THR A 482 8.11 48.06 -5.63
CA THR A 482 9.48 47.52 -5.83
C THR A 482 9.94 47.48 -7.29
N LEU A 483 9.01 47.63 -8.24
CA LEU A 483 9.30 47.63 -9.68
C LEU A 483 9.25 49.00 -10.34
N ALA A 484 8.76 50.02 -9.62
CA ALA A 484 8.61 51.36 -10.12
C ALA A 484 9.96 51.95 -10.56
N ASN A 485 9.94 52.68 -11.68
CA ASN A 485 11.04 53.51 -12.18
C ASN A 485 12.23 52.83 -12.89
N ILE A 486 12.10 51.57 -13.33
CA ILE A 486 13.17 50.90 -14.11
C ILE A 486 12.61 50.33 -15.43
N SER A 487 13.27 50.67 -16.54
CA SER A 487 12.92 50.19 -17.87
C SER A 487 13.47 48.78 -18.12
N ARG A 488 12.60 47.82 -18.45
CA ARG A 488 12.95 46.40 -18.55
C ARG A 488 12.54 45.79 -19.88
N TRP A 489 13.37 44.87 -20.38
CA TRP A 489 12.99 44.07 -21.54
C TRP A 489 11.79 43.17 -21.24
N THR A 490 10.91 43.03 -22.22
CA THR A 490 9.96 41.92 -22.31
C THR A 490 10.50 40.90 -23.31
N SER A 491 9.95 39.69 -23.33
CA SER A 491 10.26 38.68 -24.35
C SER A 491 9.46 38.84 -25.63
N SER A 492 8.59 39.86 -25.74
CA SER A 492 7.74 40.08 -26.91
C SER A 492 8.49 40.86 -27.99
N GLU A 493 8.65 40.25 -29.16
CA GLU A 493 9.22 40.87 -30.35
C GLU A 493 8.20 41.83 -31.00
N TYR A 494 8.69 42.91 -31.62
CA TYR A 494 7.85 43.83 -32.41
C TYR A 494 8.05 43.61 -33.90
N ASP A 495 9.30 43.67 -34.35
CA ASP A 495 9.68 43.49 -35.74
C ASP A 495 11.09 42.91 -35.88
N LEU A 496 11.62 42.92 -37.10
CA LEU A 496 12.96 42.43 -37.44
C LEU A 496 14.06 42.98 -36.52
N ASN A 497 13.97 44.26 -36.13
CA ASN A 497 15.02 45.01 -35.44
C ASN A 497 14.64 45.46 -34.03
N LYS A 498 13.35 45.38 -33.65
CA LYS A 498 12.84 45.92 -32.39
C LYS A 498 12.10 44.87 -31.56
N ALA A 499 12.15 45.06 -30.24
CA ALA A 499 11.37 44.32 -29.26
C ALA A 499 10.74 45.30 -28.26
N TYR A 500 9.72 44.84 -27.54
CA TYR A 500 9.05 45.68 -26.55
C TYR A 500 9.82 45.71 -25.23
N TYR A 501 9.99 46.91 -24.69
CA TYR A 501 10.38 47.12 -23.30
C TYR A 501 9.22 47.75 -22.54
N GLN A 502 9.18 47.53 -21.23
CA GLN A 502 8.32 48.28 -20.32
C GLN A 502 9.12 49.46 -19.78
N GLY A 503 8.64 50.69 -19.98
CA GLY A 503 9.27 51.88 -19.44
C GLY A 503 9.13 52.03 -17.92
N ALA A 504 9.85 52.98 -17.33
CA ALA A 504 9.79 53.32 -15.90
C ALA A 504 8.38 53.61 -15.35
N MET A 505 7.51 54.19 -16.18
CA MET A 505 6.09 54.47 -15.89
C MET A 505 5.15 53.35 -16.37
N GLY A 506 5.75 52.28 -16.91
CA GLY A 506 5.15 51.06 -17.47
C GLY A 506 4.22 51.22 -18.66
N TYR A 507 4.43 52.23 -19.49
CA TYR A 507 4.07 52.15 -20.90
C TYR A 507 4.95 51.09 -21.58
N PHE A 508 4.52 50.60 -22.74
CA PHE A 508 5.30 49.69 -23.57
C PHE A 508 5.58 50.32 -24.92
N ASP A 509 6.85 50.39 -25.29
CA ASP A 509 7.28 50.90 -26.59
C ASP A 509 8.27 49.92 -27.25
N PRO A 510 8.27 49.81 -28.59
CA PRO A 510 9.27 49.04 -29.29
C PRO A 510 10.59 49.80 -29.38
N TYR A 511 11.70 49.12 -29.11
CA TYR A 511 13.05 49.69 -29.19
C TYR A 511 14.04 48.72 -29.82
N ASN A 512 15.17 49.23 -30.31
CA ASN A 512 16.19 48.42 -31.00
C ASN A 512 16.67 47.27 -30.11
N LYS A 513 16.69 46.04 -30.66
CA LYS A 513 17.10 44.81 -29.96
C LYS A 513 18.53 44.87 -29.40
N SER A 514 19.39 45.71 -29.98
CA SER A 514 20.77 45.94 -29.51
C SER A 514 20.87 46.86 -28.29
N TYR A 515 19.81 47.58 -27.93
CA TYR A 515 19.85 48.52 -26.82
C TYR A 515 19.86 47.82 -25.46
N SER A 516 20.41 48.48 -24.45
CA SER A 516 20.55 47.89 -23.12
C SER A 516 19.43 48.33 -22.18
N PHE A 517 18.60 47.36 -21.75
CA PHE A 517 17.63 47.54 -20.67
C PHE A 517 17.86 46.53 -19.54
N TYR A 518 17.19 46.73 -18.41
CA TYR A 518 17.24 45.83 -17.27
C TYR A 518 16.51 44.53 -17.58
N VAL A 519 16.87 43.48 -16.86
CA VAL A 519 16.26 42.14 -16.99
C VAL A 519 15.82 41.66 -15.63
N ARG A 520 14.52 41.36 -15.51
CA ARG A 520 13.93 40.72 -14.34
C ARG A 520 13.24 39.45 -14.78
N CYS A 521 13.73 38.33 -14.28
CA CYS A 521 13.21 37.03 -14.66
C CYS A 521 11.98 36.66 -13.84
N VAL A 522 11.11 35.87 -14.45
CA VAL A 522 9.91 35.33 -13.82
C VAL A 522 9.84 33.82 -14.03
N ARG A 523 9.04 33.14 -13.22
CA ARG A 523 8.62 31.76 -13.41
C ARG A 523 7.15 31.61 -13.04
N SER A 524 6.48 30.61 -13.57
CA SER A 524 5.07 30.32 -13.26
C SER A 524 4.95 29.26 -12.17
N PHE A 525 3.87 29.30 -11.39
CA PHE A 525 3.49 28.24 -10.44
C PHE A 525 2.00 27.93 -10.54
#